data_AF-Q5JDY4-F1
#
_entry.id   AF-Q5JDY4-F1
#
_cell.length_a   1.000
_cell.length_b   1.000
_cell.length_c   1.000
_cell.angle_alpha   90.00
_cell.angle_beta   90.00
_cell.angle_gamma   90.00
#
_symmetry.space_group_name_H-M   'P 1'
#
loop_
_entity.id
_entity.type
_entity.pdbx_description
1 polymer ?
#
loop_
_entity_poly.entity_id
_entity_poly.type
_entity_poly.pdbx_seq_one_letter_code
_entity_poly.pdbx_strand_id
1 'polypeptide(L)' 'MQIVEIDIKLPYKERGVILSKIVSKFGGRIKDIHFHPPDPKGIGEVRVELEVENGKSIISELKRLLKGGRFSFRILSEA' A
#
# COMPACT_ATOMS: atom_id res chain seq x y z
N MET A 1 -2.25 10.30 15.56
CA MET A 1 -2.69 9.42 14.43
C MET A 1 -1.84 9.78 13.23
N GLN A 2 -1.43 8.82 12.40
CA GLN A 2 -0.50 9.06 11.30
C GLN A 2 -1.17 8.79 9.96
N ILE A 3 -0.93 9.64 8.97
CA ILE A 3 -1.31 9.39 7.58
C ILE A 3 -0.08 8.87 6.85
N VAL A 4 -0.21 7.69 6.26
CA VAL A 4 0.86 7.05 5.50
C VAL A 4 0.43 6.86 4.05
N GLU A 5 1.32 7.22 3.14
CA GLU A 5 1.20 6.94 1.70
C GLU A 5 2.02 5.69 1.38
N ILE A 6 1.37 4.73 0.73
CA ILE A 6 1.98 3.51 0.25
C ILE A 6 1.80 3.47 -1.25
N ASP A 7 2.91 3.43 -1.97
CA ASP A 7 2.93 3.23 -3.42
C ASP A 7 3.45 1.81 -3.71
N ILE A 8 2.69 1.02 -4.46
CA ILE A 8 3.01 -0.39 -4.69
C ILE A 8 2.95 -0.69 -6.19
N LYS A 9 4.03 -1.28 -6.69
CA LYS A 9 4.11 -1.84 -8.05
C LYS A 9 3.93 -3.34 -8.01
N LEU A 10 2.89 -3.82 -8.67
CA LEU A 10 2.51 -5.22 -8.61
C LEU A 10 1.73 -5.65 -9.86
N PRO A 11 1.68 -6.95 -10.17
CA PRO A 11 0.94 -7.45 -11.33
C PRO A 11 -0.53 -7.07 -11.25
N TYR A 12 -1.06 -6.43 -12.31
CA TYR A 12 -2.43 -5.90 -12.34
C TYR A 12 -3.48 -6.95 -11.94
N LYS A 13 -3.25 -8.22 -12.32
CA LYS A 13 -4.12 -9.36 -12.01
C LYS A 13 -4.19 -9.70 -10.52
N GLU A 14 -3.11 -9.48 -9.77
CA GLU A 14 -3.00 -9.86 -8.35
C GLU A 14 -3.31 -8.71 -7.38
N ARG A 15 -3.55 -7.50 -7.90
CA ARG A 15 -3.73 -6.29 -7.09
C ARG A 15 -4.83 -6.37 -6.05
N GLY A 16 -5.99 -6.91 -6.42
CA GLY A 16 -7.14 -6.98 -5.52
C GLY A 16 -6.83 -7.82 -4.29
N VAL A 17 -6.13 -8.96 -4.47
CA VAL A 17 -5.76 -9.86 -3.40
C VAL A 17 -4.75 -9.21 -2.45
N ILE A 18 -3.76 -8.50 -3.00
CA ILE A 18 -2.73 -7.82 -2.20
C ILE A 18 -3.36 -6.67 -1.41
N LEU A 19 -4.19 -5.84 -2.05
CA LEU A 19 -4.85 -4.71 -1.39
C LEU A 19 -5.81 -5.17 -0.29
N SER A 20 -6.58 -6.23 -0.55
CA SER A 20 -7.47 -6.82 0.47
C SER A 20 -6.69 -7.28 1.70
N LYS A 21 -5.50 -7.89 1.53
CA LYS A 21 -4.63 -8.27 2.65
C LYS A 21 -4.09 -7.06 3.42
N ILE A 22 -3.71 -5.99 2.72
CA ILE A 22 -3.23 -4.74 3.32
C ILE A 22 -4.33 -4.14 4.19
N VAL A 23 -5.52 -3.94 3.63
CA VAL A 23 -6.66 -3.35 4.33
C VAL A 23 -7.07 -4.19 5.54
N SER A 24 -7.15 -5.52 5.38
CA SER A 24 -7.54 -6.44 6.45
C SER A 24 -6.53 -6.45 7.61
N LYS A 25 -5.24 -6.26 7.33
CA LYS A 25 -4.19 -6.29 8.36
C LYS A 25 -4.03 -4.98 9.10
N PHE A 26 -4.01 -3.87 8.38
CA PHE A 26 -3.66 -2.60 8.99
C PHE A 26 -4.84 -1.97 9.73
N GLY A 27 -6.06 -2.46 9.52
CA GLY A 27 -7.27 -1.99 10.22
C GLY A 27 -7.54 -0.49 10.07
N GLY A 28 -6.72 0.17 9.25
CA GLY A 28 -6.69 1.61 9.07
C GLY A 28 -7.82 2.05 8.17
N ARG A 29 -8.29 3.28 8.38
CA ARG A 29 -9.24 3.91 7.47
C ARG A 29 -8.48 4.30 6.21
N ILE A 30 -8.89 3.76 5.07
CA ILE A 30 -8.41 4.23 3.77
C ILE A 30 -8.92 5.66 3.61
N LYS A 31 -7.99 6.62 3.49
CA LYS A 31 -8.32 8.01 3.18
C LYS A 31 -8.55 8.18 1.70
N ASP A 32 -7.66 7.57 0.91
CA ASP A 32 -7.67 7.73 -0.52
C ASP A 32 -6.98 6.54 -1.23
N ILE A 33 -7.40 6.26 -2.46
CA ILE A 33 -6.82 5.22 -3.30
C ILE A 33 -6.80 5.61 -4.77
N HIS A 34 -5.61 5.53 -5.36
CA HIS A 34 -5.37 5.84 -6.77
C HIS A 34 -4.83 4.62 -7.50
N PHE A 35 -5.54 4.21 -8.54
CA PHE A 35 -5.13 3.11 -9.42
C PHE A 35 -4.61 3.66 -10.74
N HIS A 36 -3.34 3.41 -11.04
CA HIS A 36 -2.78 3.76 -12.34
C HIS A 36 -3.01 2.61 -13.34
N PRO A 37 -3.16 2.93 -14.63
CA PRO A 37 -3.21 1.91 -15.67
C PRO A 37 -1.92 1.06 -15.65
N PRO A 38 -2.00 -0.23 -15.97
CA PRO A 38 -0.82 -1.07 -16.01
C PRO A 38 0.12 -0.65 -17.14
N ASP A 39 1.41 -0.88 -16.92
CA ASP A 39 2.42 -0.76 -17.97
C ASP A 39 2.29 -1.89 -19.02
N PRO A 40 3.01 -1.83 -20.15
CA PRO A 40 3.01 -2.88 -21.16
C PRO A 40 3.46 -4.27 -20.67
N LYS A 41 4.08 -4.36 -19.47
CA LYS A 41 4.46 -5.62 -18.82
C LYS A 41 3.37 -6.15 -17.90
N GLY A 42 2.23 -5.47 -17.81
CA GLY A 42 1.10 -5.83 -16.95
C GLY A 42 1.30 -5.48 -15.48
N ILE A 43 2.25 -4.60 -15.15
CA ILE A 43 2.48 -4.10 -13.79
C ILE A 43 1.66 -2.84 -13.57
N GLY A 44 0.76 -2.87 -12.59
CA GLY A 44 0.03 -1.69 -12.13
C GLY A 44 0.75 -1.01 -10.97
N GLU A 45 0.59 0.30 -10.90
CA GLU A 45 0.96 1.11 -9.74
C GLU A 45 -0.31 1.46 -8.97
N VAL A 46 -0.28 1.27 -7.65
CA VAL A 46 -1.39 1.61 -6.76
C VAL A 46 -0.85 2.46 -5.63
N ARG A 47 -1.43 3.64 -5.46
CA ARG A 47 -1.16 4.53 -4.34
C ARG A 47 -2.33 4.46 -3.36
N VAL A 48 -2.02 4.22 -2.10
CA VAL A 48 -3.00 4.13 -1.02
C VAL A 48 -2.58 5.04 0.12
N GLU A 49 -3.50 5.88 0.58
CA GLU A 49 -3.34 6.64 1.80
C GLU A 49 -4.11 5.97 2.93
N LEU A 50 -3.41 5.62 4.00
CA LEU A 50 -3.97 4.97 5.17
C LEU A 50 -3.82 5.85 6.40
N GLU A 51 -4.88 5.96 7.17
CA GLU A 51 -4.84 6.51 8.52
C GLU A 51 -4.61 5.37 9.51
N VAL A 52 -3.47 5.43 10.22
CA VAL A 52 -2.98 4.36 11.09
C VAL A 52 -2.46 4.93 12.41
N GLU A 53 -2.53 4.14 13.49
CA GLU A 53 -2.00 4.58 14.78
C GLU A 53 -0.46 4.60 14.81
N ASN A 54 0.18 3.66 14.09
CA ASN A 54 1.63 3.55 14.02
C ASN A 54 2.08 3.17 12.60
N GLY A 55 2.64 4.12 11.86
CA GLY A 55 3.11 3.91 10.49
C GLY A 55 4.35 3.03 10.37
N LYS A 56 5.19 2.93 11.41
CA LYS A 56 6.45 2.17 11.34
C LYS A 56 6.24 0.66 11.36
N SER A 57 5.22 0.15 12.06
CA SER A 57 4.90 -1.28 12.07
C SER A 57 4.48 -1.79 10.69
N ILE A 58 3.85 -0.92 9.90
CA ILE A 58 3.31 -1.21 8.56
C ILE A 58 4.42 -1.58 7.58
N ILE A 59 5.57 -0.92 7.66
CA ILE A 59 6.69 -1.14 6.74
C ILE A 59 7.17 -2.60 6.80
N SER A 60 7.34 -3.13 8.01
CA SER A 60 7.83 -4.51 8.21
C SER A 60 6.84 -5.55 7.68
N GLU A 61 5.54 -5.29 7.84
CA GLU A 61 4.50 -6.17 7.31
C GLU A 61 4.33 -6.05 5.80
N LEU A 62 4.42 -4.85 5.23
CA LEU A 62 4.44 -4.65 3.78
C LEU A 62 5.60 -5.40 3.13
N LYS A 63 6.81 -5.31 3.71
CA LYS A 63 7.97 -6.09 3.24
C LYS A 63 7.67 -7.59 3.22
N ARG A 64 7.01 -8.11 4.26
CA ARG A 64 6.64 -9.53 4.37
C ARG A 64 5.55 -9.92 3.38
N LEU A 65 4.52 -9.10 3.21
CA LEU A 65 3.39 -9.35 2.32
C LEU A 65 3.80 -9.30 0.85
N LEU A 66 4.66 -8.36 0.49
CA LEU A 66 5.07 -8.13 -0.89
C LEU A 66 6.25 -9.01 -1.33
N LYS A 67 6.85 -9.82 -0.43
CA LYS A 67 7.92 -10.80 -0.72
C LYS A 67 8.98 -10.30 -1.71
N GLY A 68 9.43 -9.04 -1.59
CA GLY A 68 10.43 -8.44 -2.49
C GLY A 68 9.88 -7.68 -3.69
N GLY A 69 8.57 -7.47 -3.77
CA GLY A 69 7.93 -6.53 -4.70
C GLY A 69 8.41 -5.09 -4.45
N ARG A 70 8.37 -4.26 -5.50
CA ARG A 70 8.76 -2.85 -5.40
C ARG A 70 7.62 -2.05 -4.78
N PHE A 71 7.87 -1.48 -3.60
CA PHE A 71 6.97 -0.52 -2.98
C PHE A 71 7.78 0.66 -2.46
N SER A 72 7.11 1.80 -2.34
CA SER A 72 7.61 2.97 -1.62
C SER A 72 6.63 3.33 -0.50
N PHE A 73 7.17 3.89 0.57
CA PHE A 73 6.41 4.23 1.77
C PHE A 73 6.82 5.62 2.22
N ARG A 74 5.84 6.47 2.49
CA ARG A 74 6.03 7.82 3.04
C ARG A 74 5.04 8.06 4.18
N ILE A 75 5.49 8.75 5.22
CA ILE A 75 4.60 9.29 6.25
C ILE A 75 4.26 10.71 5.80
N LEU A 76 2.99 10.96 5.50
CA LEU A 76 2.51 12.26 5.03
C LEU A 76 2.29 13.25 6.18
N SER A 77 1.87 12.75 7.34
CA SER A 77 1.64 13.58 8.53
C SER A 77 1.67 12.75 9.81
N GLU A 78 2.27 13.30 10.86
CA GLU A 78 2.14 12.84 12.25
C GLU A 78 1.28 13.88 12.98
N ALA A 79 0.03 13.52 13.31
CA ALA A 79 -0.83 14.32 14.17
C ALA A 79 -0.69 13.88 15.63
#